data_AF-A0A023D8E3-F1
#
_entry.id   AF-A0A023D8E3-F1
#
_cell.length_a   1.000
_cell.length_b   1.000
_cell.length_c   1.000
_cell.angle_alpha   90.00
_cell.angle_beta   90.00
_cell.angle_gamma   90.00
#
_symmetry.space_group_name_H-M   'P 1'
#
loop_
_entity.id
_entity.type
_entity.pdbx_description
1 polymer ?
#
loop_
_entity_poly.entity_id
_entity_poly.type
_entity_poly.pdbx_seq_one_letter_code
_entity_poly.pdbx_strand_id
1 'polypeptide(L)'
;MNRLFLFLTILSACPSLAHAGSFTVIDQRAPDEISEVSRLYVDGNLAAVFKLGPDISSLTRRIETPAGRVNHDYALCGEITILTEDGRHETHQVSSEGILRHPDGHQFEALGADNFTDFYLHDLEDDATVEHHAGKARVCAAPIT
;
A
#
# COMPACT_ATOMS: atom_id res chain seq x y z
N MET A 1 8.11 47.15 -44.94
CA MET A 1 7.51 45.80 -44.91
C MET A 1 8.56 44.81 -44.42
N ASN A 2 8.48 44.35 -43.17
CA ASN A 2 9.30 43.22 -42.70
C ASN A 2 8.44 42.40 -41.74
N ARG A 3 7.93 41.25 -42.20
CA ARG A 3 7.16 40.32 -41.37
C ARG A 3 8.11 39.23 -40.89
N LEU A 4 8.60 39.38 -39.66
CA LEU A 4 9.32 38.35 -38.95
C LEU A 4 8.30 37.29 -38.51
N PHE A 5 8.35 36.11 -39.13
CA PHE A 5 7.53 34.96 -38.74
C PHE A 5 8.09 34.34 -37.46
N LEU A 6 7.31 34.41 -36.38
CA LEU A 6 7.57 33.67 -35.14
C LEU A 6 7.08 32.23 -35.34
N PHE A 7 8.01 31.27 -35.46
CA PHE A 7 7.66 29.85 -35.42
C PHE A 7 7.48 29.42 -33.97
N LEU A 8 6.22 29.22 -33.57
CA LEU A 8 5.86 28.62 -32.28
C LEU A 8 5.93 27.10 -32.43
N THR A 9 7.05 26.49 -32.03
CA THR A 9 7.15 25.03 -31.89
C THR A 9 6.38 24.60 -30.64
N ILE A 10 5.16 24.13 -30.83
CA ILE A 10 4.39 23.41 -29.80
C ILE A 10 5.04 22.04 -29.66
N LEU A 11 5.81 21.81 -28.60
CA LEU A 11 6.19 20.47 -28.17
C LEU A 11 4.90 19.77 -27.71
N SER A 12 4.32 18.93 -28.57
CA SER A 12 3.31 17.97 -28.15
C SER A 12 3.96 16.98 -27.20
N ALA A 13 3.82 17.20 -25.90
CA ALA A 13 4.02 16.16 -24.90
C ALA A 13 2.93 15.10 -25.14
N CYS A 14 3.28 14.03 -25.87
CA CYS A 14 2.45 12.84 -25.92
C CYS A 14 2.42 12.28 -24.49
N PRO A 15 1.28 12.22 -23.79
CA PRO A 15 1.21 11.49 -22.54
C PRO A 15 1.51 10.04 -22.86
N SER A 16 2.68 9.54 -22.45
CA SER A 16 2.94 8.12 -22.44
C SER A 16 1.92 7.49 -21.50
N LEU A 17 0.97 6.75 -22.04
CA LEU A 17 0.10 5.92 -21.22
C LEU A 17 1.00 4.97 -20.42
N ALA A 18 0.96 5.10 -19.10
CA ALA A 18 1.60 4.14 -18.21
C ALA A 18 1.01 2.76 -18.52
N HIS A 19 1.89 1.85 -18.93
CA HIS A 19 1.50 0.47 -19.18
C HIS A 19 1.27 -0.23 -17.83
N ALA A 20 0.40 -1.23 -17.81
CA ALA A 20 0.23 -2.05 -16.61
C ALA A 20 1.58 -2.68 -16.23
N GLY A 21 2.00 -2.46 -14.99
CA GLY A 21 3.18 -3.04 -14.38
C GLY A 21 2.80 -3.81 -13.11
N SER A 22 3.75 -3.96 -12.21
CA SER A 22 3.51 -4.64 -10.95
C SER A 22 4.54 -4.27 -9.90
N PHE A 23 4.14 -4.35 -8.65
CA PHE A 23 5.02 -4.25 -7.49
C PHE A 23 4.85 -5.45 -6.57
N THR A 24 5.70 -5.56 -5.55
CA THR A 24 5.65 -6.64 -4.57
C THR A 24 5.37 -6.08 -3.18
N VAL A 25 4.56 -6.78 -2.39
CA VAL A 25 4.35 -6.47 -0.98
C VAL A 25 4.68 -7.70 -0.15
N ILE A 26 5.46 -7.49 0.91
CA ILE A 26 5.79 -8.49 1.92
C ILE A 26 5.07 -8.10 3.21
N ASP A 27 4.41 -9.08 3.81
CA ASP A 27 3.81 -8.98 5.12
C ASP A 27 4.44 -10.01 6.06
N GLN A 28 4.73 -9.62 7.29
CA GLN A 28 5.43 -10.43 8.29
C GLN A 28 4.79 -10.28 9.66
N ARG A 29 4.43 -11.41 10.27
CA ARG A 29 3.85 -11.47 11.61
C ARG A 29 4.92 -11.11 12.64
N ALA A 30 4.62 -10.17 13.53
CA ALA A 30 5.50 -9.84 14.64
C ALA A 30 5.56 -10.99 15.68
N PRO A 31 6.64 -11.11 16.47
CA PRO A 31 6.80 -12.25 17.39
C PRO A 31 5.70 -12.41 18.45
N ASP A 32 5.09 -11.31 18.89
CA ASP A 32 4.02 -11.22 19.90
C ASP A 32 2.61 -11.36 19.32
N GLU A 33 2.48 -11.30 17.99
CA GLU A 33 1.22 -11.55 17.28
C GLU A 33 0.94 -13.05 17.18
N ILE A 34 -0.29 -13.46 17.41
CA ILE A 34 -0.75 -14.84 17.19
C ILE A 34 -1.14 -15.04 15.73
N SER A 35 -1.87 -14.07 15.17
CA SER A 35 -2.38 -14.12 13.80
C SER A 35 -2.72 -12.73 13.30
N GLU A 36 -2.69 -12.57 11.98
CA GLU A 36 -3.02 -11.32 11.30
C GLU A 36 -3.78 -11.61 10.01
N VAL A 37 -4.79 -10.79 9.73
CA VAL A 37 -5.44 -10.74 8.42
C VAL A 37 -5.38 -9.32 7.88
N SER A 38 -4.61 -9.16 6.80
CA SER A 38 -4.34 -7.87 6.18
C SER A 38 -4.85 -7.81 4.75
N ARG A 39 -5.44 -6.67 4.39
CA ARG A 39 -6.08 -6.41 3.09
C ARG A 39 -5.51 -5.15 2.50
N LEU A 40 -4.87 -5.29 1.34
CA LEU A 40 -4.38 -4.16 0.56
C LEU A 40 -5.41 -3.79 -0.50
N TYR A 41 -5.80 -2.53 -0.48
CA TYR A 41 -6.60 -1.91 -1.54
C TYR A 41 -5.71 -0.97 -2.35
N VAL A 42 -5.85 -1.02 -3.67
CA VAL A 42 -5.22 -0.09 -4.61
C VAL A 42 -6.34 0.54 -5.43
N ASP A 43 -6.43 1.87 -5.38
CA ASP A 43 -7.48 2.67 -6.02
C ASP A 43 -8.90 2.22 -5.65
N GLY A 44 -9.07 1.85 -4.38
CA GLY A 44 -10.33 1.35 -3.83
C GLY A 44 -10.67 -0.11 -4.18
N ASN A 45 -9.83 -0.81 -4.97
CA ASN A 45 -10.05 -2.21 -5.32
C ASN A 45 -9.20 -3.12 -4.42
N LEU A 46 -9.78 -4.23 -3.96
CA LEU A 46 -9.03 -5.23 -3.20
C LEU A 46 -7.97 -5.87 -4.09
N ALA A 47 -6.71 -5.59 -3.80
CA ALA A 47 -5.56 -6.03 -4.57
C ALA A 47 -4.91 -7.29 -3.99
N ALA A 48 -4.87 -7.42 -2.66
CA ALA A 48 -4.35 -8.61 -2.00
C ALA A 48 -4.93 -8.83 -0.60
N VAL A 49 -4.85 -10.09 -0.17
CA VAL A 49 -5.12 -10.53 1.21
C VAL A 49 -3.93 -11.33 1.71
N PHE A 50 -3.46 -10.97 2.90
CA PHE A 50 -2.43 -11.64 3.67
C PHE A 50 -3.10 -12.27 4.88
N LYS A 51 -2.81 -13.56 5.12
CA LYS A 51 -3.32 -14.31 6.26
C LYS A 51 -2.14 -14.97 6.93
N LEU A 52 -1.71 -14.40 8.04
CA LEU A 52 -0.56 -14.86 8.80
C LEU A 52 -1.03 -15.50 10.10
N GLY A 53 -0.24 -16.45 10.59
CA GLY A 53 -0.57 -17.22 11.79
C GLY A 53 0.61 -18.06 12.26
N PRO A 54 0.35 -19.08 13.10
CA PRO A 54 1.40 -19.93 13.64
C PRO A 54 2.20 -20.67 12.56
N ASP A 55 1.52 -21.11 11.49
CA ASP A 55 2.14 -21.90 10.41
C ASP A 55 2.69 -21.04 9.26
N ILE A 56 2.28 -19.78 9.18
CA ILE A 56 2.63 -18.85 8.09
C ILE A 56 3.01 -17.52 8.72
N SER A 57 4.30 -17.29 8.93
CA SER A 57 4.81 -16.05 9.54
C SER A 57 5.07 -14.94 8.52
N SER A 58 5.09 -15.24 7.22
CA SER A 58 5.27 -14.23 6.18
C SER A 58 4.59 -14.63 4.88
N LEU A 59 4.09 -13.64 4.14
CA LEU A 59 3.56 -13.81 2.80
C LEU A 59 4.05 -12.68 1.89
N THR A 60 4.42 -13.06 0.67
CA THR A 60 4.77 -12.13 -0.39
C THR A 60 3.71 -12.19 -1.48
N ARG A 61 3.22 -11.03 -1.93
CA ARG A 61 2.24 -10.91 -3.02
C ARG A 61 2.74 -9.95 -4.08
N ARG A 62 2.62 -10.38 -5.33
CA ARG A 62 2.78 -9.50 -6.49
C ARG A 62 1.44 -8.83 -6.78
N ILE A 63 1.45 -7.52 -6.94
CA ILE A 63 0.28 -6.67 -7.15
C ILE A 63 0.38 -6.04 -8.53
N GLU A 64 -0.63 -6.22 -9.37
CA GLU A 64 -0.70 -5.60 -10.68
C GLU A 64 -1.16 -4.14 -10.56
N THR A 65 -0.51 -3.21 -11.25
CA THR A 65 -0.89 -1.80 -11.25
C THR A 65 -1.95 -1.52 -12.31
N PRO A 66 -3.03 -0.79 -11.96
CA PRO A 66 -3.99 -0.32 -12.95
C PRO A 66 -3.34 0.54 -14.05
N ALA A 67 -3.59 0.20 -15.32
CA ALA A 67 -3.05 0.95 -16.44
C ALA A 67 -3.56 2.41 -16.48
N GLY A 68 -2.77 3.29 -17.09
CA GLY A 68 -3.18 4.67 -17.39
C GLY A 68 -2.83 5.71 -16.32
N ARG A 69 -2.18 5.32 -15.22
CA ARG A 69 -1.60 6.24 -14.23
C ARG A 69 -0.36 5.64 -13.58
N VAL A 70 0.45 6.50 -12.98
CA VAL A 70 1.74 6.16 -12.35
C VAL A 70 1.73 6.27 -10.83
N ASN A 71 0.77 7.02 -10.27
CA ASN A 71 0.57 7.12 -8.84
C ASN A 71 -0.75 6.44 -8.48
N HIS A 72 -0.80 5.74 -7.35
CA HIS A 72 -1.95 4.99 -6.90
C HIS A 72 -2.32 5.32 -5.47
N ASP A 73 -3.61 5.46 -5.20
CA ASP A 73 -4.08 5.56 -3.82
C ASP A 73 -4.04 4.15 -3.24
N TYR A 74 -3.55 3.98 -2.01
CA TYR A 74 -3.62 2.70 -1.33
C TYR A 74 -4.28 2.85 0.03
N ALA A 75 -4.85 1.74 0.50
CA ALA A 75 -5.28 1.59 1.88
C ALA A 75 -4.91 0.19 2.34
N LEU A 76 -4.43 0.09 3.57
CA LEU A 76 -4.05 -1.17 4.20
C LEU A 76 -4.91 -1.35 5.45
N CYS A 77 -5.69 -2.43 5.49
CA CYS A 77 -6.58 -2.75 6.60
C CYS A 77 -6.13 -4.05 7.25
N GLY A 78 -5.82 -4.03 8.54
CA GLY A 78 -5.39 -5.19 9.31
C GLY A 78 -6.31 -5.52 10.48
N GLU A 79 -6.47 -6.81 10.74
CA GLU A 79 -6.98 -7.33 12.00
C GLU A 79 -5.86 -8.18 12.63
N ILE A 80 -5.30 -7.70 13.73
CA ILE A 80 -4.15 -8.31 14.39
C ILE A 80 -4.60 -8.88 15.73
N THR A 81 -4.30 -10.15 15.98
CA THR A 81 -4.54 -10.78 17.28
C THR A 81 -3.21 -11.03 17.96
N ILE A 82 -3.04 -10.54 19.18
CA ILE A 82 -1.81 -10.68 19.99
C ILE A 82 -2.04 -11.53 21.24
N LEU A 83 -0.93 -12.01 21.82
CA LEU A 83 -0.89 -12.55 23.17
C LEU A 83 -0.31 -11.48 24.10
N THR A 84 -1.12 -10.96 25.01
CA THR A 84 -0.67 -9.97 26.00
C THR A 84 0.24 -10.61 27.06
N GLU A 85 0.99 -9.79 27.80
CA GLU A 85 1.89 -10.26 28.87
C GLU A 85 1.18 -11.05 29.97
N ASP A 86 -0.10 -10.76 30.24
CA ASP A 86 -0.95 -11.51 31.18
C ASP A 86 -1.58 -12.78 30.57
N GLY A 87 -1.22 -13.13 29.34
CA GLY A 87 -1.64 -14.35 28.64
C GLY A 87 -3.04 -14.28 28.03
N ARG A 88 -3.62 -13.09 27.89
CA ARG A 88 -4.92 -12.88 27.24
C ARG A 88 -4.74 -12.66 25.75
N HIS A 89 -5.75 -13.05 24.98
CA HIS A 89 -5.81 -12.74 23.56
C HIS A 89 -6.52 -11.40 23.36
N GLU A 90 -5.91 -10.50 22.60
CA GLU A 90 -6.52 -9.24 22.19
C GLU A 90 -6.50 -9.10 20.68
N THR A 91 -7.60 -8.59 20.11
CA THR A 91 -7.71 -8.31 18.68
C THR A 91 -7.86 -6.81 18.44
N HIS A 92 -7.00 -6.28 17.58
CA HIS A 92 -6.92 -4.87 17.23
C HIS A 92 -7.23 -4.69 15.75
N GLN A 93 -7.97 -3.62 15.43
CA GLN A 93 -8.21 -3.19 14.05
C GLN A 93 -7.25 -2.05 13.74
N VAL A 94 -6.42 -2.25 12.73
CA VAL A 94 -5.38 -1.30 12.31
C VAL A 94 -5.62 -0.89 10.87
N SER A 95 -5.33 0.36 10.55
CA SER A 95 -5.42 0.80 9.16
C SER A 95 -4.75 2.14 8.94
N SER A 96 -4.13 2.30 7.77
CA SER A 96 -3.76 3.59 7.20
C SER A 96 -3.95 3.63 5.69
N GLU A 97 -3.85 4.83 5.13
CA GLU A 97 -3.93 5.08 3.69
C GLU A 97 -2.72 5.90 3.22
N GLY A 98 -2.60 6.07 1.91
CA GLY A 98 -1.51 6.85 1.34
C GLY A 98 -1.44 6.80 -0.17
N ILE A 99 -0.30 7.21 -0.72
CA ILE A 99 -0.08 7.31 -2.17
C ILE A 99 1.18 6.53 -2.53
N LEU A 100 1.05 5.54 -3.40
CA LEU A 100 2.15 4.89 -4.10
C LEU A 100 2.58 5.78 -5.28
N ARG A 101 3.87 6.05 -5.43
CA ARG A 101 4.45 6.91 -6.46
C ARG A 101 5.37 6.08 -7.35
N HIS A 102 4.94 5.81 -8.59
CA HIS A 102 5.65 4.92 -9.53
C HIS A 102 6.00 3.55 -8.93
N PRO A 103 5.03 2.80 -8.37
CA PRO A 103 5.35 1.59 -7.60
C PRO A 103 5.91 0.44 -8.44
N ASP A 104 5.79 0.49 -9.77
CA ASP A 104 6.20 -0.61 -10.64
C ASP A 104 7.69 -0.98 -10.45
N GLY A 105 7.94 -2.25 -10.15
CA GLY A 105 9.28 -2.79 -9.89
C GLY A 105 9.75 -2.66 -8.43
N HIS A 106 9.02 -1.93 -7.59
CA HIS A 106 9.36 -1.77 -6.17
C HIS A 106 8.88 -2.92 -5.30
N GLN A 107 9.47 -3.01 -4.11
CA GLN A 107 9.07 -3.92 -3.05
C GLN A 107 8.73 -3.10 -1.80
N PHE A 108 7.54 -3.34 -1.26
CA PHE A 108 7.07 -2.69 -0.04
C PHE A 108 6.92 -3.72 1.09
N GLU A 109 7.15 -3.27 2.31
CA GLU A 109 6.82 -4.00 3.54
C GLU A 109 5.54 -3.42 4.16
N ALA A 110 4.63 -4.29 4.58
CA ALA A 110 3.51 -3.93 5.43
C ALA A 110 3.99 -3.87 6.89
N LEU A 111 3.86 -2.70 7.52
CA LEU A 111 4.38 -2.45 8.86
C LEU A 111 3.28 -1.93 9.79
N GLY A 112 3.13 -2.59 10.94
CA GLY A 112 2.32 -2.12 12.06
C GLY A 112 3.13 -1.19 12.97
N ALA A 113 2.54 -0.07 13.39
CA ALA A 113 3.19 0.90 14.28
C ALA A 113 2.20 1.54 15.26
N ASP A 114 2.75 2.38 16.15
CA ASP A 114 2.01 3.21 17.09
C ASP A 114 0.94 2.45 17.89
N ASN A 115 1.32 1.30 18.47
CA ASN A 115 0.46 0.46 19.31
C ASN A 115 -0.89 0.11 18.63
N PHE A 116 -0.83 -0.44 17.41
CA PHE A 116 -2.01 -0.84 16.64
C PHE A 116 -2.91 0.34 16.27
N THR A 117 -2.33 1.52 16.05
CA THR A 117 -3.07 2.68 15.50
C THR A 117 -2.64 3.06 14.10
N ASP A 118 -1.55 2.47 13.62
CA ASP A 118 -1.00 2.69 12.29
C ASP A 118 -0.64 1.36 11.61
N PHE A 119 -0.89 1.27 10.31
CA PHE A 119 -0.54 0.13 9.48
C PHE A 119 -0.35 0.55 8.02
N TYR A 120 0.90 0.58 7.55
CA TYR A 120 1.29 1.27 6.33
C TYR A 120 2.28 0.49 5.48
N LEU A 121 2.49 0.96 4.24
CA LEU A 121 3.51 0.43 3.33
C LEU A 121 4.79 1.24 3.42
N HIS A 122 5.93 0.57 3.42
CA HIS A 122 7.25 1.18 3.44
C HIS A 122 8.16 0.54 2.39
N ASP A 123 8.92 1.34 1.65
CA ASP A 123 9.95 0.88 0.72
C ASP A 123 11.33 1.13 1.36
N LEU A 124 12.03 0.07 1.71
CA LEU A 124 13.34 0.16 2.38
C LEU A 124 14.45 0.73 1.49
N GLU A 125 14.26 0.70 0.17
CA GLU A 125 15.26 1.17 -0.80
C GLU A 125 15.00 2.61 -1.25
N ASP A 126 13.74 3.06 -1.24
CA ASP A 126 13.36 4.41 -1.67
C ASP A 126 12.09 4.94 -0.98
N ASP A 127 12.28 5.76 0.07
CA ASP A 127 11.18 6.41 0.80
C ASP A 127 10.29 7.34 -0.07
N ALA A 128 10.74 7.75 -1.25
CA ALA A 128 9.96 8.64 -2.12
C ALA A 128 8.85 7.90 -2.89
N THR A 129 8.84 6.57 -2.88
CA THR A 129 7.89 5.73 -3.64
C THR A 129 6.58 5.52 -2.91
N VAL A 130 6.52 5.89 -1.63
CA VAL A 130 5.31 5.80 -0.82
C VAL A 130 5.15 7.02 0.07
N GLU A 131 4.00 7.66 -0.04
CA GLU A 131 3.54 8.63 0.95
C GLU A 131 2.56 7.94 1.88
N HIS A 132 2.80 8.07 3.18
CA HIS A 132 1.97 7.52 4.23
C HIS A 132 1.12 8.63 4.88
N HIS A 133 -0.18 8.38 5.03
CA HIS A 133 -1.12 9.24 5.76
C HIS A 133 -1.66 8.50 6.97
N ALA A 134 -1.19 8.88 8.16
CA ALA A 134 -1.60 8.25 9.41
C ALA A 134 -3.10 8.42 9.69
N GLY A 135 -3.71 7.35 10.22
CA GLY A 135 -5.08 7.35 10.72
C GLY A 135 -6.02 6.44 9.94
N LYS A 136 -7.25 6.34 10.42
CA LYS A 136 -8.21 5.34 9.94
C LYS A 136 -8.58 5.53 8.46
N ALA A 137 -8.13 4.61 7.61
CA ALA A 137 -8.50 4.58 6.21
C ALA A 137 -10.00 4.31 6.05
N ARG A 138 -10.68 5.13 5.25
CA ARG A 138 -12.17 5.10 5.18
C ARG A 138 -12.70 3.78 4.65
N VAL A 139 -11.98 3.14 3.73
CA VAL A 139 -12.36 1.84 3.15
C VAL A 139 -12.30 0.71 4.18
N CYS A 140 -11.53 0.88 5.27
CA CYS A 140 -11.37 -0.12 6.32
C CYS A 140 -12.48 -0.09 7.38
N ALA A 141 -13.37 0.92 7.36
CA ALA A 141 -14.45 1.07 8.34
C ALA A 141 -15.67 0.16 8.10
N ALA A 142 -15.71 -0.60 7.00
CA ALA A 142 -16.80 -1.51 6.70
C ALA A 142 -16.65 -2.85 7.47
N PRO A 143 -17.73 -3.39 8.08
CA PRO A 143 -17.69 -4.70 8.72
C PRO A 143 -17.28 -5.79 7.73
N ILE A 144 -16.45 -6.72 8.19
CA ILE A 144 -16.09 -7.93 7.47
C ILE A 144 -17.33 -8.83 7.46
N THR A 145 -17.99 -9.00 6.30
CA THR A 145 -19.09 -9.95 6.12
C THR A 145 -18.60 -11.26 5.53
#